data_AF-A0A3N5HNZ0-F1
#
_entry.id   AF-A0A3N5HNZ0-F1
#
_cell.length_a   1.000
_cell.length_b   1.000
_cell.length_c   1.000
_cell.angle_alpha   90.00
_cell.angle_beta   90.00
_cell.angle_gamma   90.00
#
_symmetry.space_group_name_H-M   'P 1'
#
loop_
_entity.id
_entity.type
_entity.pdbx_description
1 polymer ?
#
loop_
_entity_poly.entity_id
_entity_poly.type
_entity_poly.pdbx_seq_one_letter_code
_entity_poly.pdbx_strand_id
1 'polypeptide(L)'
;GTWGLRRVRVKGGQTRDIPLPESVMAYLHAYVERLAHAVNQIGPETPLFWSLWGRRTIGKSRAPMQGKNIWRLCKTYGRLIGYPMLKPHDLRHGVAMEVLEQQHDLEQVRALLGHARIDTTQIYTMIRPSQLKQVVSFYEEPARRMLTS
;
A
#
# COMPACT_ATOMS: atom_id res chain seq x y z
N GLY A 1 12.76 14.74 -6.28
CA GLY A 1 12.94 13.30 -6.46
C GLY A 1 12.42 12.60 -5.22
N THR A 2 11.14 12.26 -5.21
CA THR A 2 10.40 11.94 -3.98
C THR A 2 9.55 10.70 -4.26
N TRP A 3 10.22 9.56 -4.38
CA TRP A 3 9.60 8.34 -4.85
C TRP A 3 9.15 7.50 -3.65
N GLY A 4 7.90 7.72 -3.23
CA GLY A 4 7.15 6.86 -2.30
C GLY A 4 7.44 7.01 -0.81
N LEU A 5 7.03 6.00 -0.03
CA LEU A 5 7.18 5.96 1.42
C LEU A 5 8.61 5.65 1.82
N ARG A 6 9.18 6.42 2.74
CA ARG A 6 10.57 6.25 3.19
C ARG A 6 10.65 5.59 4.56
N ARG A 7 11.69 4.77 4.77
CA ARG A 7 12.00 4.08 6.03
C ARG A 7 10.82 3.30 6.62
N VAL A 8 10.04 2.64 5.76
CA VAL A 8 8.93 1.79 6.21
C VAL A 8 9.52 0.61 6.98
N ARG A 9 9.12 0.47 8.25
CA ARG A 9 9.57 -0.64 9.10
C ARG A 9 9.00 -1.96 8.56
N VAL A 10 9.86 -2.93 8.36
CA VAL A 10 9.49 -4.29 7.95
C VAL A 10 9.86 -5.30 9.06
N LYS A 11 9.39 -6.54 8.93
CA LYS A 11 9.69 -7.62 9.88
C LYS A 11 11.22 -7.76 10.03
N GLY A 12 11.68 -7.94 11.26
CA GLY A 12 13.11 -8.11 11.58
C GLY A 12 13.87 -6.82 11.84
N GLY A 13 13.17 -5.69 12.09
CA GLY A 13 13.80 -4.43 12.50
C GLY A 13 14.45 -3.64 11.36
N GLN A 14 14.40 -4.15 10.13
CA GLN A 14 14.89 -3.45 8.96
C GLN A 14 13.89 -2.38 8.48
N THR A 15 14.38 -1.44 7.68
CA THR A 15 13.55 -0.45 7.01
C THR A 15 13.73 -0.53 5.50
N ARG A 16 12.69 -0.19 4.74
CA ARG A 16 12.72 -0.14 3.28
C ARG A 16 12.03 1.12 2.77
N ASP A 17 12.56 1.66 1.69
CA ASP A 17 11.85 2.68 0.91
C ASP A 17 10.94 1.94 -0.08
N ILE A 18 9.66 2.34 -0.11
CA ILE A 18 8.61 1.74 -0.94
C ILE A 18 8.22 2.80 -1.99
N PRO A 19 8.67 2.67 -3.23
CA PRO A 19 8.27 3.61 -4.27
C PRO A 19 6.79 3.42 -4.58
N LEU A 20 6.12 4.53 -4.89
CA LEU A 20 4.68 4.57 -5.17
C LEU A 20 4.47 5.25 -6.52
N PRO A 21 3.44 4.84 -7.29
CA PRO A 21 3.02 5.59 -8.45
C PRO A 21 2.64 7.03 -8.08
N GLU A 22 2.92 7.99 -8.96
CA GLU A 22 2.57 9.40 -8.92
C GLU A 22 1.08 9.58 -8.65
N SER A 23 0.23 8.82 -9.32
CA SER A 23 -1.22 8.77 -9.05
C SER A 23 -1.54 8.44 -7.58
N VAL A 24 -0.89 7.42 -7.01
CA VAL A 24 -1.03 7.04 -5.60
C VAL A 24 -0.45 8.12 -4.68
N MET A 25 0.66 8.74 -5.07
CA MET A 25 1.25 9.87 -4.35
C MET A 25 0.30 11.07 -4.31
N ALA A 26 -0.41 11.37 -5.39
CA ALA A 26 -1.39 12.45 -5.45
C ALA A 26 -2.54 12.20 -4.46
N TYR A 27 -3.08 10.97 -4.42
CA TYR A 27 -4.07 10.58 -3.41
C TYR A 27 -3.54 10.69 -1.99
N LEU A 28 -2.30 10.25 -1.75
CA LEU A 28 -1.69 10.31 -0.44
C LEU A 28 -1.48 11.75 0.01
N HIS A 29 -1.07 12.65 -0.90
CA HIS A 29 -0.92 14.06 -0.63
C HIS A 29 -2.24 14.69 -0.20
N ALA A 30 -3.30 14.52 -1.01
CA ALA A 30 -4.63 15.05 -0.70
C ALA A 30 -5.19 14.47 0.62
N TYR A 31 -4.89 13.21 0.91
CA TYR A 31 -5.24 12.58 2.18
C TYR A 31 -4.49 13.20 3.36
N VAL A 32 -3.18 13.44 3.24
CA VAL A 32 -2.35 14.04 4.30
C VAL A 32 -2.75 15.49 4.56
N GLU A 33 -3.06 16.27 3.53
CA GLU A 33 -3.58 17.64 3.69
C GLU A 33 -4.86 17.63 4.52
N ARG A 34 -5.81 16.75 4.20
CA ARG A 34 -7.05 16.60 4.97
C ARG A 34 -6.79 16.11 6.40
N LEU A 35 -5.82 15.23 6.58
CA LEU A 35 -5.44 14.72 7.90
C LEU A 35 -4.83 15.83 8.77
N ALA A 36 -4.02 16.71 8.19
CA ALA A 36 -3.36 17.79 8.89
C ALA A 36 -4.36 18.77 9.53
N HIS A 37 -5.51 19.01 8.88
CA HIS A 37 -6.61 19.79 9.46
C HIS A 37 -7.42 19.03 10.52
N ALA A 38 -7.28 17.71 10.57
CA ALA A 38 -8.13 16.80 11.35
C ALA A 38 -7.45 16.24 12.60
N VAL A 39 -6.16 16.48 12.78
CA VAL A 39 -5.33 16.02 13.90
C VAL A 39 -4.60 17.21 14.50
N ASN A 40 -4.72 17.39 15.82
CA ASN A 40 -4.22 18.58 16.50
C ASN A 40 -2.69 18.69 16.55
N GLN A 41 -1.95 17.57 16.45
CA GLN A 41 -0.49 17.54 16.52
C GLN A 41 0.09 16.56 15.51
N ILE A 42 0.99 17.05 14.66
CA ILE A 42 1.72 16.25 13.68
C ILE A 42 3.18 16.22 14.11
N GLY A 43 3.72 15.02 14.27
CA GLY A 43 5.13 14.78 14.58
C GLY A 43 5.64 13.50 13.89
N PRO A 44 6.91 13.15 14.08
CA PRO A 44 7.54 12.01 13.41
C PRO A 44 6.86 10.66 13.65
N GLU A 45 6.23 10.50 14.81
CA GLU A 45 5.54 9.27 15.22
C GLU A 45 4.02 9.32 14.94
N THR A 46 3.51 10.40 14.33
CA THR A 46 2.10 10.49 13.97
C THR A 46 1.77 9.41 12.94
N PRO A 47 0.81 8.52 13.21
CA PRO A 47 0.43 7.49 12.26
C PRO A 47 -0.07 8.12 10.96
N LEU A 48 0.37 7.58 9.83
CA LEU A 48 -0.05 8.09 8.52
C LEU A 48 -1.55 7.84 8.30
N PHE A 49 -2.01 6.62 8.57
CA PHE A 49 -3.38 6.22 8.28
C PHE A 49 -4.29 6.20 9.51
N TRP A 50 -5.46 6.82 9.39
CA TRP A 50 -6.46 6.90 10.45
C TRP A 50 -7.80 6.33 10.01
N SER A 51 -8.55 5.78 10.96
CA SER A 51 -9.92 5.30 10.78
C SER A 51 -10.89 6.09 11.64
N LEU A 52 -12.11 6.26 11.14
CA LEU A 52 -13.25 6.67 11.96
C LEU A 52 -13.83 5.42 12.61
N TRP A 53 -13.80 5.39 13.93
CA TRP A 53 -14.29 4.29 14.75
C TRP A 53 -15.32 4.80 15.74
N GLY A 54 -16.44 4.11 15.89
CA GLY A 54 -17.46 4.50 16.86
C GLY A 54 -18.72 3.69 16.73
N ARG A 55 -19.54 3.70 17.80
CA ARG A 55 -20.89 3.14 17.78
C ARG A 55 -21.86 4.26 17.50
N ARG A 56 -22.95 3.96 16.79
CA ARG A 56 -24.00 4.94 16.44
C ARG A 56 -24.51 5.72 17.66
N THR A 57 -24.50 5.09 18.83
CA THR A 57 -24.93 5.65 20.13
C THR A 57 -23.88 6.45 20.89
N ILE A 58 -22.58 6.24 20.64
CA ILE A 58 -21.48 6.87 21.41
C ILE A 58 -20.80 7.98 20.60
N GLY A 59 -21.08 8.05 19.30
CA GLY A 59 -20.42 8.96 18.37
C GLY A 59 -19.20 8.31 17.69
N LYS A 60 -18.63 9.03 16.72
CA LYS A 60 -17.43 8.60 15.98
C LYS A 60 -16.20 9.28 16.58
N SER A 61 -15.19 8.50 16.90
CA SER A 61 -13.85 8.96 17.27
C SER A 61 -12.85 8.57 16.18
N ARG A 62 -11.77 9.34 16.04
CA ARG A 62 -10.70 9.07 15.08
C ARG A 62 -9.56 8.34 15.79
N ALA A 63 -9.11 7.22 15.23
CA ALA A 63 -8.03 6.42 15.79
C ALA A 63 -7.10 5.90 14.68
N PRO A 64 -5.80 5.70 14.95
CA PRO A 64 -4.88 5.11 13.99
C PRO A 64 -5.40 3.79 13.41
N MET A 65 -5.22 3.57 12.11
CA MET A 65 -5.62 2.32 11.46
C MET A 65 -4.81 1.14 12.02
N GLN A 66 -5.51 0.05 12.28
CA GLN A 66 -4.95 -1.24 12.67
C GLN A 66 -5.15 -2.25 11.52
N GLY A 67 -4.45 -3.39 11.55
CA GLY A 67 -4.59 -4.43 10.53
C GLY A 67 -6.04 -4.87 10.27
N LYS A 68 -6.85 -4.96 11.33
CA LYS A 68 -8.29 -5.28 11.23
C LYS A 68 -9.10 -4.28 10.39
N ASN A 69 -8.66 -3.02 10.29
CA ASN A 69 -9.30 -2.02 9.43
C ASN A 69 -9.09 -2.37 7.95
N ILE A 70 -7.89 -2.83 7.58
CA ILE A 70 -7.57 -3.24 6.20
C ILE A 70 -8.42 -4.46 5.80
N TRP A 71 -8.55 -5.45 6.69
CA TRP A 71 -9.42 -6.61 6.46
C TRP A 71 -10.89 -6.21 6.24
N ARG A 72 -11.39 -5.23 7.00
CA ARG A 72 -12.75 -4.70 6.80
C ARG A 72 -12.90 -4.01 5.46
N LEU A 73 -11.92 -3.21 5.03
CA LEU A 73 -11.91 -2.57 3.71
C LEU A 73 -11.94 -3.63 2.61
N CYS A 74 -11.12 -4.68 2.70
CA CYS A 74 -11.13 -5.79 1.74
C CYS A 74 -12.50 -6.46 1.67
N LYS A 75 -13.14 -6.72 2.82
CA LYS A 75 -14.50 -7.28 2.85
C LYS A 75 -15.55 -6.35 2.22
N THR A 76 -15.45 -5.05 2.47
CA THR A 76 -16.38 -4.06 1.89
C THR A 76 -16.22 -3.99 0.38
N TYR A 77 -15.02 -3.73 -0.12
CA TYR A 77 -14.77 -3.61 -1.56
C TYR A 77 -14.90 -4.94 -2.29
N GLY A 78 -14.50 -6.04 -1.66
CA GLY A 78 -14.71 -7.39 -2.17
C GLY A 78 -16.17 -7.67 -2.49
N ARG A 79 -17.10 -7.27 -1.61
CA ARG A 79 -18.55 -7.40 -1.89
C ARG A 79 -19.00 -6.55 -3.08
N LEU A 80 -18.47 -5.33 -3.22
CA LEU A 80 -18.84 -4.42 -4.31
C LEU A 80 -18.42 -4.98 -5.67
N ILE A 81 -17.28 -5.68 -5.74
CA ILE A 81 -16.76 -6.28 -6.97
C ILE A 81 -17.18 -7.75 -7.17
N GLY A 82 -18.08 -8.28 -6.34
CA GLY A 82 -18.52 -9.68 -6.44
C GLY A 82 -17.52 -10.73 -5.91
N TYR A 83 -16.45 -10.32 -5.24
CA TYR A 83 -15.46 -11.20 -4.60
C TYR A 83 -15.42 -11.00 -3.07
N PRO A 84 -16.44 -11.45 -2.31
CA PRO A 84 -16.59 -11.18 -0.88
C PRO A 84 -15.51 -11.83 0.00
N MET A 85 -14.73 -12.77 -0.54
CA MET A 85 -13.63 -13.43 0.14
C MET A 85 -12.33 -12.64 0.11
N LEU A 86 -12.27 -11.49 -0.57
CA LEU A 86 -11.07 -10.66 -0.72
C LEU A 86 -10.32 -10.44 0.60
N LYS A 87 -9.03 -10.78 0.59
CA LYS A 87 -8.11 -10.63 1.72
C LYS A 87 -6.92 -9.74 1.31
N PRO A 88 -6.23 -9.11 2.28
CA PRO A 88 -5.07 -8.27 1.97
C PRO A 88 -3.95 -8.99 1.19
N HIS A 89 -3.79 -10.30 1.39
CA HIS A 89 -2.80 -11.08 0.65
C HIS A 89 -3.21 -11.36 -0.79
N ASP A 90 -4.51 -11.44 -1.11
CA ASP A 90 -4.99 -11.60 -2.48
C ASP A 90 -4.61 -10.37 -3.32
N LEU A 91 -4.75 -9.16 -2.74
CA LEU A 91 -4.32 -7.92 -3.38
C LEU A 91 -2.81 -7.90 -3.65
N ARG A 92 -2.01 -8.33 -2.66
CA ARG A 92 -0.55 -8.43 -2.83
C ARG A 92 -0.19 -9.47 -3.91
N HIS A 93 -0.89 -10.60 -3.94
CA HIS A 93 -0.63 -11.66 -4.91
C HIS A 93 -1.07 -11.26 -6.31
N GLY A 94 -2.21 -10.59 -6.47
CA GLY A 94 -2.65 -10.05 -7.77
C GLY A 94 -1.62 -9.09 -8.35
N VAL A 95 -1.12 -8.15 -7.55
CA VAL A 95 -0.03 -7.25 -7.92
C VAL A 95 1.25 -8.01 -8.30
N ALA A 96 1.55 -9.12 -7.62
CA ALA A 96 2.70 -9.97 -7.94
C ALA A 96 2.57 -10.64 -9.30
N MET A 97 1.40 -11.23 -9.55
CA MET A 97 1.09 -11.96 -10.77
C MET A 97 1.00 -11.02 -11.96
N GLU A 98 0.34 -9.88 -11.84
CA GLU A 98 0.22 -8.89 -12.91
C GLU A 98 1.59 -8.35 -13.34
N VAL A 99 2.49 -8.09 -12.38
CA VAL A 99 3.87 -7.69 -12.70
C VAL A 99 4.63 -8.84 -13.34
N LEU A 100 4.44 -10.09 -12.91
CA LEU A 100 5.11 -11.26 -13.49
C LEU A 100 4.67 -11.56 -14.93
N GLU A 101 3.37 -11.45 -15.21
CA GLU A 101 2.80 -11.70 -16.53
C GLU A 101 3.28 -10.67 -17.56
N GLN A 102 3.49 -9.43 -17.13
CA GLN A 102 3.88 -8.33 -18.02
C GLN A 102 5.39 -8.09 -18.08
N GLN A 103 6.09 -8.32 -16.97
CA GLN A 103 7.54 -8.22 -16.85
C GLN A 103 8.04 -9.65 -16.63
N HIS A 104 8.58 -10.29 -17.66
CA HIS A 104 9.13 -11.66 -17.59
C HIS A 104 10.35 -11.79 -16.64
N ASP A 105 10.57 -10.81 -15.78
CA ASP A 105 11.70 -10.65 -14.87
C ASP A 105 11.22 -10.76 -13.41
N LEU A 106 11.41 -11.94 -12.84
CA LEU A 106 11.13 -12.28 -11.46
C LEU A 106 11.81 -11.34 -10.45
N GLU A 107 12.93 -10.70 -10.79
CA GLU A 107 13.62 -9.77 -9.89
C GLU A 107 12.85 -8.46 -9.69
N GLN A 108 12.08 -8.02 -10.69
CA GLN A 108 11.23 -6.83 -10.59
C GLN A 108 9.99 -7.08 -9.72
N VAL A 109 9.37 -8.26 -9.86
CA VAL A 109 8.26 -8.71 -9.00
C VAL A 109 8.71 -8.77 -7.53
N ARG A 110 9.91 -9.32 -7.28
CA ARG A 110 10.53 -9.40 -5.94
C ARG A 110 10.81 -8.01 -5.35
N ALA A 111 11.10 -7.03 -6.19
CA ALA A 111 11.35 -5.66 -5.81
C ALA A 111 10.11 -5.01 -5.17
N LEU A 112 9.00 -5.05 -5.90
CA LEU A 112 7.75 -4.36 -5.53
C LEU A 112 7.09 -4.97 -4.28
N LEU A 113 7.14 -6.30 -4.13
CA LEU A 113 6.39 -7.00 -3.09
C LEU A 113 7.09 -7.01 -1.73
N GLY A 114 8.36 -6.59 -1.68
CA GLY A 114 9.09 -6.36 -0.44
C GLY A 114 9.33 -7.59 0.46
N HIS A 115 8.94 -8.79 0.03
CA HIS A 115 8.95 -10.01 0.83
C HIS A 115 9.38 -11.20 -0.02
N ALA A 116 10.35 -12.00 0.43
CA ALA A 116 10.15 -12.99 1.49
C ALA A 116 9.08 -14.05 1.15
N ARG A 117 9.02 -14.45 -0.13
CA ARG A 117 8.39 -15.64 -0.75
C ARG A 117 6.89 -15.64 -1.07
N ILE A 118 6.60 -16.34 -2.18
CA ILE A 118 5.46 -17.27 -2.37
C ILE A 118 5.68 -18.48 -1.42
N ASP A 119 5.55 -18.27 -0.09
CA ASP A 119 5.74 -19.27 1.01
C ASP A 119 7.17 -19.75 1.40
N THR A 120 7.70 -19.22 2.53
CA THR A 120 8.69 -19.75 3.53
C THR A 120 10.08 -20.32 3.13
N THR A 121 11.20 -19.92 3.77
CA THR A 121 12.56 -20.49 3.47
C THR A 121 13.85 -19.64 3.34
N GLN A 122 14.00 -18.39 3.83
CA GLN A 122 15.25 -17.57 3.71
C GLN A 122 16.15 -17.68 2.44
N ILE A 123 16.00 -16.82 1.41
CA ILE A 123 17.10 -16.45 0.50
C ILE A 123 16.88 -14.98 0.08
N TYR A 124 17.73 -14.07 0.53
CA TYR A 124 17.63 -12.62 0.32
C TYR A 124 19.00 -12.06 -0.01
N THR A 125 19.15 -11.34 -1.12
CA THR A 125 20.19 -10.30 -1.22
C THR A 125 19.91 -9.33 -2.37
N MET A 126 19.86 -8.04 -2.04
CA MET A 126 20.00 -6.82 -2.87
C MET A 126 19.31 -6.72 -4.23
N ILE A 127 18.25 -5.89 -4.29
CA ILE A 127 17.63 -5.40 -5.53
C ILE A 127 17.99 -3.92 -5.73
N ARG A 128 18.15 -3.50 -7.00
CA ARG A 128 18.59 -2.14 -7.38
C ARG A 128 17.41 -1.17 -7.59
N PRO A 129 17.57 0.14 -7.32
CA PRO A 129 16.51 1.14 -7.48
C PRO A 129 15.87 1.26 -8.88
N SER A 130 16.56 0.85 -9.96
CA SER A 130 16.05 0.92 -11.33
C SER A 130 14.89 -0.03 -11.59
N GLN A 131 15.01 -1.27 -11.12
CA GLN A 131 13.98 -2.32 -11.24
C GLN A 131 12.68 -1.92 -10.55
N LEU A 132 12.79 -1.28 -9.38
CA LEU A 132 11.67 -0.75 -8.63
C LEU A 132 10.90 0.35 -9.38
N LYS A 133 11.61 1.27 -10.04
CA LYS A 133 10.99 2.36 -10.81
C LYS A 133 10.18 1.85 -12.00
N GLN A 134 10.70 0.83 -12.69
CA GLN A 134 10.03 0.24 -13.84
C GLN A 134 8.67 -0.35 -13.46
N VAL A 135 8.63 -1.10 -12.35
CA VAL A 135 7.37 -1.66 -11.86
C VAL A 135 6.39 -0.58 -11.39
N VAL A 136 6.88 0.48 -10.75
CA VAL A 136 6.01 1.60 -10.35
C VAL A 136 5.44 2.33 -11.55
N SER A 137 6.26 2.59 -12.58
CA SER A 137 5.82 3.24 -13.82
C SER A 137 4.72 2.45 -14.53
N PHE A 138 4.73 1.12 -14.41
CA PHE A 138 3.69 0.27 -14.99
C PHE A 138 2.29 0.60 -14.41
N TYR A 139 2.19 0.87 -13.10
CA TYR A 139 0.90 1.17 -12.46
C TYR A 139 0.41 2.61 -12.70
N GLU A 140 1.20 3.50 -13.31
CA GLU A 140 0.78 4.87 -13.57
C GLU A 140 -0.38 4.97 -14.56
N GLU A 141 -0.27 4.26 -15.68
CA GLU A 141 -1.27 4.33 -16.75
C GLU A 141 -2.64 3.76 -16.33
N PRO A 142 -2.73 2.57 -15.70
CA PRO A 142 -4.00 2.08 -15.15
C PRO A 142 -4.60 3.03 -14.11
N ALA A 143 -3.77 3.55 -13.20
CA ALA A 143 -4.25 4.43 -12.14
C ALA A 143 -4.75 5.78 -12.68
N ARG A 144 -4.08 6.34 -13.70
CA ARG A 144 -4.53 7.55 -14.40
C ARG A 144 -5.88 7.34 -15.10
N ARG A 145 -6.10 6.19 -15.74
CA ARG A 145 -7.40 5.88 -16.38
C ARG A 145 -8.54 5.77 -15.38
N MET A 146 -8.31 5.13 -14.23
CA MET A 146 -9.31 5.04 -13.16
C MET A 146 -9.66 6.40 -12.54
N LEU A 147 -8.75 7.38 -12.67
CA LEU A 147 -8.89 8.73 -12.13
C LEU A 147 -9.66 9.68 -13.05
N THR A 148 -9.64 9.43 -14.36
CA THR A 148 -10.29 10.27 -15.38
C THR A 148 -11.64 9.72 -15.87
N SER A 149 -11.98 8.50 -15.48
CA SER A 149 -13.29 7.84 -15.72
C SER A 149 -14.26 8.06 -14.56
#